data_AF-A0A496WM12-F1
#
_entry.id   AF-A0A496WM12-F1
#
_cell.length_a   1.000
_cell.length_b   1.000
_cell.length_c   1.000
_cell.angle_alpha   90.00
_cell.angle_beta   90.00
_cell.angle_gamma   90.00
#
_symmetry.space_group_name_H-M   'P 1'
#
loop_
_entity.id
_entity.type
_entity.pdbx_description
1 polymer ?
#
loop_
_entity_poly.entity_id
_entity_poly.type
_entity_poly.pdbx_seq_one_letter_code
_entity_poly.pdbx_strand_id
1 'polypeptide(L)'
;MLSENYRTLYRYSQQLLLLLQVHWREDRPVAFGVREVERLLNCDRRTAMKAFDELQKRGFIVKIDESLFNSRTESRSRTWRLTWLPYDWKSPTEEWEKWTNEN
;
A
#
# COMPACT_ATOMS: atom_id res chain seq x y z
N MET A 1 -15.70 2.23 1.91
CA MET A 1 -14.99 2.17 0.62
C MET A 1 -15.91 1.59 -0.45
N LEU A 2 -16.80 2.40 -1.03
CA LEU A 2 -17.67 1.98 -2.15
C LEU A 2 -17.29 2.67 -3.48
N SER A 3 -16.15 3.35 -3.51
CA SER A 3 -15.66 4.10 -4.67
C SER A 3 -15.30 3.19 -5.85
N GLU A 4 -15.53 3.72 -7.03
CA GLU A 4 -15.19 3.11 -8.31
C GLU A 4 -13.70 2.82 -8.46
N ASN A 5 -12.82 3.69 -7.93
CA ASN A 5 -11.38 3.47 -7.94
C ASN A 5 -11.01 2.14 -7.23
N TYR A 6 -11.60 1.89 -6.05
CA TYR A 6 -11.36 0.65 -5.31
C TYR A 6 -11.93 -0.58 -6.03
N ARG A 7 -13.11 -0.47 -6.63
CA ARG A 7 -13.79 -1.58 -7.32
C ARG A 7 -13.03 -2.05 -8.57
N THR A 8 -12.35 -1.14 -9.24
CA THR A 8 -11.60 -1.42 -10.48
C THR A 8 -10.13 -1.82 -10.23
N LEU A 9 -9.70 -1.91 -8.97
CA LEU A 9 -8.38 -2.43 -8.61
C LEU A 9 -8.24 -3.90 -9.00
N TYR A 10 -7.01 -4.31 -9.31
CA TYR A 10 -6.69 -5.72 -9.43
C TYR A 10 -6.92 -6.46 -8.11
N ARG A 11 -7.30 -7.74 -8.19
CA ARG A 11 -7.67 -8.55 -7.01
C ARG A 11 -6.59 -8.57 -5.93
N TYR A 12 -5.32 -8.74 -6.33
CA TYR A 12 -4.22 -8.74 -5.37
C TYR A 12 -3.95 -7.36 -4.78
N SER A 13 -4.24 -6.28 -5.51
CA SER A 13 -4.15 -4.91 -5.00
C SER A 13 -5.19 -4.65 -3.92
N GLN A 14 -6.42 -5.13 -4.10
CA GLN A 14 -7.46 -5.05 -3.06
C GLN A 14 -7.06 -5.83 -1.80
N GLN A 15 -6.52 -7.05 -1.95
CA GLN A 15 -6.06 -7.86 -0.82
C GLN A 15 -4.88 -7.21 -0.10
N LEU A 16 -3.91 -6.66 -0.84
CA LEU A 16 -2.79 -5.92 -0.27
C LEU A 16 -3.29 -4.68 0.49
N LEU A 17 -4.28 -3.97 -0.05
CA LEU A 17 -4.89 -2.82 0.61
C LEU A 17 -5.48 -3.18 1.98
N LEU A 18 -6.21 -4.30 2.04
CA LEU A 18 -6.79 -4.81 3.27
C LEU A 18 -5.70 -5.20 4.28
N LEU A 19 -4.63 -5.87 3.83
CA LEU A 19 -3.50 -6.20 4.70
C LEU A 19 -2.85 -4.94 5.27
N LEU A 20 -2.58 -3.94 4.44
CA LEU A 20 -2.04 -2.66 4.90
C LEU A 20 -2.96 -1.99 5.92
N GLN A 21 -4.28 -2.03 5.68
CA GLN A 21 -5.26 -1.44 6.59
C GLN A 21 -5.30 -2.15 7.95
N VAL A 22 -5.24 -3.49 7.97
CA VAL A 22 -5.23 -4.27 9.22
C VAL A 22 -4.01 -3.95 10.08
N HIS A 23 -2.86 -3.67 9.45
CA HIS A 23 -1.62 -3.32 10.14
C HIS A 23 -1.42 -1.82 10.33
N TRP A 24 -2.37 -0.99 9.87
CA TRP A 24 -2.29 0.46 9.93
C TRP A 24 -2.28 0.97 11.36
N ARG A 25 -1.48 2.01 11.59
CA ARG A 25 -1.59 2.85 12.78
C ARG A 25 -1.37 4.32 12.41
N GLU A 26 -2.02 5.21 13.15
CA GLU A 26 -1.92 6.65 12.94
C GLU A 26 -0.51 7.20 13.25
N ASP A 27 0.19 6.59 14.20
CA ASP A 27 1.52 6.98 14.66
C ASP A 27 2.66 6.38 13.83
N ARG A 28 2.40 5.35 13.02
CA ARG A 28 3.45 4.65 12.25
C ARG A 28 2.97 4.11 10.90
N PRO A 29 3.75 4.31 9.83
CA PRO A 29 3.44 3.72 8.53
C PRO A 29 3.66 2.21 8.54
N VAL A 30 3.06 1.50 7.58
CA VAL A 30 3.13 0.03 7.52
C VAL A 30 4.38 -0.38 6.75
N ALA A 31 5.25 -1.16 7.40
CA ALA A 31 6.43 -1.73 6.79
C ALA A 31 6.08 -3.08 6.14
N PHE A 32 5.84 -3.08 4.82
CA PHE A 32 5.66 -4.32 4.05
C PHE A 32 6.59 -4.37 2.84
N GLY A 33 7.34 -5.47 2.75
CA GLY A 33 8.21 -5.78 1.61
C GLY A 33 7.51 -6.67 0.58
N VAL A 34 8.02 -6.67 -0.65
CA VAL A 34 7.48 -7.51 -1.75
C VAL A 34 7.49 -9.00 -1.36
N ARG A 35 8.59 -9.50 -0.79
CA ARG A 35 8.71 -10.92 -0.35
C ARG A 35 7.70 -11.31 0.72
N GLU A 36 7.37 -10.38 1.61
CA GLU A 36 6.40 -10.64 2.67
C GLU A 36 4.99 -10.75 2.09
N VAL A 37 4.65 -9.86 1.15
CA VAL A 37 3.39 -9.89 0.42
C VAL A 37 3.28 -11.12 -0.48
N GLU A 38 4.34 -11.52 -1.19
CA GLU A 38 4.41 -12.78 -1.94
C GLU A 38 3.99 -13.97 -1.07
N ARG A 39 4.52 -14.03 0.15
CA ARG A 39 4.25 -15.12 1.11
C ARG A 39 2.83 -15.05 1.70
N LEU A 40 2.36 -13.85 2.05
CA LEU A 40 1.03 -13.65 2.65
C LEU A 40 -0.11 -13.85 1.64
N LEU A 41 0.08 -13.42 0.39
CA LEU A 41 -0.91 -13.53 -0.67
C LEU A 41 -0.74 -14.80 -1.53
N ASN A 42 0.31 -15.59 -1.27
CA ASN A 42 0.68 -16.77 -2.04
C ASN A 42 0.70 -16.48 -3.56
N CYS A 43 1.43 -15.43 -3.94
CA CYS A 43 1.53 -14.97 -5.32
C CYS A 43 2.98 -14.82 -5.77
N ASP A 44 3.18 -14.74 -7.08
CA ASP A 44 4.51 -14.49 -7.61
C ASP A 44 4.97 -13.05 -7.34
N ARG A 45 6.29 -12.86 -7.34
CA ARG A 45 6.94 -11.57 -7.13
C ARG A 45 6.42 -10.46 -8.04
N ARG A 46 6.19 -10.76 -9.32
CA ARG A 46 5.74 -9.75 -10.29
C ARG A 46 4.32 -9.30 -9.97
N THR A 47 3.46 -10.21 -9.53
CA THR A 47 2.12 -9.91 -9.04
C THR A 47 2.14 -9.03 -7.79
N ALA A 48 2.96 -9.36 -6.79
CA ALA A 48 3.12 -8.54 -5.59
C ALA A 48 3.63 -7.12 -5.93
N MET A 49 4.63 -7.01 -6.81
CA MET A 49 5.13 -5.71 -7.27
C MET A 49 4.06 -4.90 -8.00
N LYS A 50 3.32 -5.53 -8.92
CA LYS A 50 2.23 -4.89 -9.65
C LYS A 50 1.14 -4.35 -8.72
N ALA A 51 0.84 -5.08 -7.63
CA ALA A 51 -0.14 -4.64 -6.64
C ALA A 51 0.32 -3.35 -5.93
N PHE A 52 1.58 -3.29 -5.48
CA PHE A 52 2.14 -2.05 -4.92
C PHE A 52 2.11 -0.89 -5.92
N ASP A 53 2.55 -1.14 -7.16
CA ASP A 53 2.60 -0.12 -8.20
C ASP A 53 1.20 0.43 -8.51
N GLU A 54 0.19 -0.43 -8.60
CA GLU A 54 -1.20 -0.01 -8.85
C GLU A 54 -1.74 0.81 -7.69
N LEU A 55 -1.59 0.35 -6.45
CA LEU A 55 -2.06 1.10 -5.27
C LEU A 55 -1.38 2.46 -5.16
N GLN A 56 -0.09 2.55 -5.48
CA GLN A 56 0.64 3.81 -5.46
C GLN A 56 0.16 4.74 -6.58
N LYS A 57 0.04 4.24 -7.82
CA LYS A 57 -0.43 5.02 -8.97
C LYS A 57 -1.84 5.56 -8.78
N ARG A 58 -2.71 4.79 -8.11
CA ARG A 58 -4.09 5.18 -7.84
C ARG A 58 -4.26 6.00 -6.57
N GLY A 59 -3.15 6.41 -5.95
CA GLY A 59 -3.15 7.32 -4.80
C GLY A 59 -3.62 6.70 -3.50
N PHE A 60 -3.81 5.39 -3.42
CA PHE A 60 -4.18 4.70 -2.19
C PHE A 60 -3.03 4.69 -1.17
N ILE A 61 -1.80 4.48 -1.66
CA ILE A 61 -0.63 4.40 -0.80
C ILE A 61 0.47 5.35 -1.26
N VAL A 62 1.18 5.93 -0.29
CA VAL A 62 2.37 6.74 -0.54
C VAL A 62 3.54 6.11 0.21
N LYS A 63 4.68 6.00 -0.47
CA LYS A 63 5.92 5.54 0.15
C LYS A 63 6.49 6.67 1.00
N ILE A 64 6.66 6.43 2.29
CA ILE A 64 7.19 7.44 3.24
C ILE A 64 8.69 7.36 3.35
N ASP A 65 9.26 6.15 3.37
CA ASP A 65 10.71 5.96 3.46
C ASP A 65 11.15 4.67 2.76
N GLU A 66 12.38 4.67 2.25
CA GLU A 66 13.08 3.49 1.75
C GLU A 66 14.14 2.97 2.74
N SER A 67 14.32 3.65 3.86
CA SER A 67 15.40 3.39 4.79
C SER A 67 14.91 2.58 6.00
N LEU A 68 15.16 1.28 5.94
CA LEU A 68 15.74 0.49 7.03
C LEU A 68 16.17 -0.83 6.39
N PHE A 69 17.45 -0.91 6.02
CA PHE A 69 18.07 -2.19 5.71
C PHE A 69 18.11 -2.99 7.02
N ASN A 70 17.17 -3.91 7.20
CA ASN A 70 17.25 -4.82 8.34
C ASN A 70 18.29 -5.89 7.99
N SER A 71 19.51 -5.70 8.49
CA SER A 71 20.64 -6.62 8.29
C SER A 71 20.34 -8.05 8.75
N ARG A 72 19.34 -8.23 9.63
CA ARG A 72 18.90 -9.55 10.10
C ARG A 72 18.09 -10.34 9.07
N THR A 73 17.45 -9.67 8.11
CA THR A 73 16.59 -10.27 7.09
C THR A 73 17.02 -9.95 5.65
N GLU A 74 18.11 -9.20 5.48
CA GLU A 74 18.64 -8.71 4.19
C GLU A 74 17.55 -8.12 3.27
N SER A 75 16.56 -7.47 3.87
CA SER A 75 15.40 -6.94 3.15
C SER A 75 15.30 -5.43 3.32
N ARG A 76 15.08 -4.72 2.21
CA ARG A 76 14.65 -3.33 2.22
C ARG A 76 13.14 -3.33 2.48
N SER A 77 12.73 -3.07 3.72
CA SER A 77 11.31 -2.85 4.03
C SER A 77 10.93 -1.43 3.61
N ARG A 78 10.05 -1.31 2.61
CA ARG A 78 9.43 -0.02 2.26
C ARG A 78 8.32 0.26 3.26
N THR A 79 8.21 1.50 3.69
CA THR A 79 7.12 1.94 4.57
C THR A 79 6.05 2.66 3.75
N TRP A 80 4.79 2.30 4.00
CA TRP A 80 3.65 2.76 3.23
C TRP A 80 2.68 3.51 4.13
N ARG A 81 2.27 4.71 3.72
CA ARG A 81 1.16 5.49 4.29
C ARG A 81 -0.11 5.24 3.49
N LEU A 82 -1.23 5.01 4.18
CA LEU A 82 -2.56 4.98 3.57
C LEU A 82 -3.12 6.40 3.49
N THR A 83 -3.45 6.88 2.29
CA THR A 83 -3.82 8.30 2.06
C THR A 83 -5.22 8.66 2.54
N TRP A 84 -6.08 7.66 2.79
CA TRP A 84 -7.45 7.84 3.28
C TRP A 84 -7.59 7.68 4.79
N LEU A 85 -6.49 7.43 5.50
CA LEU A 85 -6.48 7.36 6.97
C LEU A 85 -5.62 8.48 7.55
N PRO A 86 -5.93 8.94 8.77
CA PRO A 86 -5.08 9.89 9.48
C PRO A 86 -3.67 9.34 9.68
N TYR A 87 -2.69 10.22 9.59
CA TYR A 87 -1.28 9.91 9.81
C TYR A 87 -0.59 11.12 10.44
N ASP A 88 0.24 10.92 11.45
CA ASP A 88 1.02 12.00 12.09
C ASP A 88 0.13 13.16 12.59
N TRP A 89 -1.05 12.81 13.15
CA TRP A 89 -2.06 13.76 13.65
C TRP A 89 -2.60 14.72 12.58
N LYS A 90 -2.42 14.38 11.31
CA LYS A 90 -2.93 15.14 10.16
C LYS A 90 -4.11 14.41 9.55
N SER A 91 -5.05 15.20 9.04
CA SER A 91 -6.18 14.69 8.27
C SER A 91 -5.70 13.89 7.04
N PRO A 92 -6.48 12.89 6.60
CA PRO A 92 -6.23 12.18 5.35
C PRO A 92 -6.01 13.14 4.17
N THR A 93 -5.15 12.76 3.22
CA THR A 93 -4.91 13.56 2.01
C THR A 93 -5.91 13.27 0.90
N GLU A 94 -6.66 12.16 1.00
CA GLU A 94 -7.74 11.77 0.09
C GLU A 94 -7.32 11.70 -1.39
N GLU A 95 -6.02 11.51 -1.64
CA GLU A 95 -5.44 11.48 -3.00
C GLU A 95 -6.07 10.40 -3.89
N TRP A 96 -6.59 9.34 -3.27
CA TRP A 96 -7.28 8.25 -3.93
C TRP A 96 -8.67 8.62 -4.49
N GLU A 97 -9.35 9.66 -3.95
CA GLU A 97 -10.67 10.10 -4.44
C GLU A 97 -10.57 10.87 -5.74
N LYS A 98 -9.43 11.55 -5.96
CA LYS A 98 -9.17 12.36 -7.16
C LYS A 98 -8.83 11.51 -8.38
N TRP A 99 -8.70 10.19 -8.22
CA TRP A 99 -8.49 9.31 -9.35
C TRP A 99 -9.75 9.25 -10.20
N THR A 100 -9.72 9.92 -11.35
CA THR A 100 -10.68 9.76 -12.43
C THR A 100 -10.12 8.76 -13.44
N ASN A 101 -10.96 7.86 -13.92
CA ASN A 101 -10.67 7.00 -15.07
C ASN A 101 -10.73 7.86 -16.34
N GLU A 102 -9.90 8.91 -16.44
CA GLU A 102 -9.75 9.68 -17.67
C GLU A 102 -8.99 8.81 -18.66
N ASN A 103 -9.75 8.15 -19.52
CA ASN A 103 -9.28 7.40 -20.67
C ASN A 103 -10.20 7.72 -21.85
#